data_AF-U9VKD8-F1
#
_entry.id   AF-U9VKD8-F1
#
_cell.length_a   1.000
_cell.length_b   1.000
_cell.length_c   1.000
_cell.angle_alpha   90.00
_cell.angle_beta   90.00
_cell.angle_gamma   90.00
#
_symmetry.space_group_name_H-M   'P 1'
#
loop_
_entity.id
_entity.type
_entity.pdbx_description
1 polymer ?
#
loop_
_entity_poly.entity_id
_entity_poly.type
_entity_poly.pdbx_seq_one_letter_code
_entity_poly.pdbx_strand_id
1 'polypeptide(L)'
;MCGHGELSVLTLTEAFACNFCRHIFDANLEAQSIQMVDGVQPMTWFWTGSRWRYNRRADGQVTAVVWSFALAIACLPALLIIVSNYMFPPIDSNGLNQFSIVWTLITLLAHASIVMWLIAEHYQWPWYVTAKIKLSR
;
A
#
# COMPACT_ATOMS: atom_id res chain seq x y z
N MET A 1 -7.18 -5.58 -19.17
CA MET A 1 -5.75 -5.35 -19.46
C MET A 1 -5.64 -4.34 -20.59
N CYS A 2 -4.90 -3.25 -20.38
CA CYS A 2 -4.84 -2.10 -21.28
C CYS A 2 -3.61 -2.13 -22.19
N GLY A 3 -3.46 -3.21 -22.97
CA GLY A 3 -2.30 -3.43 -23.85
C GLY A 3 -2.67 -3.62 -25.32
N HIS A 4 -3.94 -3.46 -25.69
CA HIS A 4 -4.47 -3.74 -27.04
C HIS A 4 -5.31 -2.59 -27.61
N GLY A 5 -5.44 -1.47 -26.91
CA GLY A 5 -6.22 -0.32 -27.36
C GLY A 5 -5.34 0.80 -27.92
N GLU A 6 -5.82 1.49 -28.94
CA GLU A 6 -5.23 2.74 -29.41
C GLU A 6 -5.61 3.91 -28.49
N LEU A 7 -4.64 4.78 -28.22
CA LEU A 7 -4.84 6.02 -27.48
C LEU A 7 -5.40 7.06 -28.45
N SER A 8 -6.63 7.53 -28.20
CA SER A 8 -7.25 8.62 -28.93
C SER A 8 -7.08 9.92 -28.16
N VAL A 9 -6.65 10.97 -28.86
CA VAL A 9 -6.54 12.32 -28.30
C VAL A 9 -7.94 12.86 -28.07
N LEU A 10 -8.24 13.34 -26.87
CA LEU A 10 -9.44 14.15 -26.65
C LEU A 10 -9.15 15.55 -27.18
N THR A 11 -9.65 15.86 -28.36
CA THR A 11 -9.60 17.20 -28.90
C THR A 11 -10.21 18.17 -27.88
N LEU A 12 -9.45 19.24 -27.56
CA LEU A 12 -9.69 20.29 -26.55
C LEU A 12 -8.98 20.13 -25.18
N THR A 13 -8.21 19.06 -24.93
CA THR A 13 -7.40 18.88 -23.71
C THR A 13 -6.12 18.09 -23.98
N GLU A 14 -5.06 18.27 -23.18
CA GLU A 14 -3.83 17.44 -23.22
C GLU A 14 -4.03 16.03 -22.61
N ALA A 15 -5.24 15.49 -22.77
CA ALA A 15 -5.66 14.20 -22.23
C ALA A 15 -5.90 13.18 -23.34
N PHE A 16 -5.54 11.94 -23.06
CA PHE A 16 -5.64 10.79 -23.95
C PHE A 16 -6.59 9.76 -23.34
N ALA A 17 -7.52 9.21 -24.12
CA ALA A 17 -8.33 8.08 -23.68
C ALA A 17 -7.94 6.81 -24.44
N CYS A 18 -7.94 5.68 -23.75
CA CYS A 18 -7.85 4.39 -24.44
C CYS A 18 -9.23 3.95 -24.91
N ASN A 19 -9.41 3.77 -26.23
CA ASN A 19 -10.69 3.35 -26.81
C ASN A 19 -11.16 1.95 -26.33
N PHE A 20 -10.25 1.14 -25.76
CA PHE A 20 -10.55 -0.19 -25.25
C PHE A 20 -10.89 -0.20 -23.75
N CYS A 21 -10.10 0.52 -22.94
CA CYS A 21 -10.26 0.51 -21.48
C CYS A 21 -11.11 1.64 -20.94
N ARG A 22 -11.45 2.62 -21.78
CA ARG A 22 -12.21 3.84 -21.43
C ARG A 22 -11.63 4.63 -20.25
N HIS A 23 -10.34 4.47 -19.97
CA HIS A 23 -9.63 5.23 -18.95
C HIS A 23 -8.97 6.47 -19.55
N ILE A 24 -8.98 7.55 -18.77
CA ILE A 24 -8.41 8.84 -19.12
C ILE A 24 -6.98 8.93 -18.57
N PHE A 25 -6.06 9.31 -19.43
CA PHE A 25 -4.66 9.57 -19.15
C PHE A 25 -4.40 11.06 -19.39
N ASP A 26 -3.73 11.72 -18.47
CA ASP A 26 -3.25 13.09 -18.63
C ASP A 26 -1.79 13.05 -19.10
N ALA A 27 -1.47 13.79 -20.15
CA ALA A 27 -0.12 13.83 -20.70
C ALA A 27 0.50 15.21 -20.45
N ASN A 28 1.54 15.22 -19.63
CA ASN A 28 2.39 16.38 -19.50
C ASN A 28 3.47 16.35 -20.59
N LEU A 29 3.27 17.12 -21.66
CA LEU A 29 4.17 17.21 -22.81
C LEU A 29 5.51 17.87 -22.46
N GLU A 30 5.53 18.79 -21.50
CA GLU A 30 6.74 19.49 -21.06
C GLU A 30 7.67 18.57 -20.26
N ALA A 31 7.09 17.69 -19.43
CA ALA A 31 7.82 16.66 -18.68
C ALA A 31 7.94 15.31 -19.43
N GLN A 32 7.37 15.20 -20.65
CA GLN A 32 7.24 13.97 -21.43
C GLN A 32 6.73 12.77 -20.61
N SER A 33 5.71 13.02 -19.77
CA SER A 33 5.16 12.02 -18.86
C SER A 33 3.67 11.84 -19.08
N ILE A 34 3.20 10.58 -19.03
CA ILE A 34 1.79 10.23 -19.06
C ILE A 34 1.39 9.71 -17.69
N GLN A 35 0.36 10.29 -17.09
CA GLN A 35 -0.20 9.88 -15.80
C GLN A 35 -1.64 9.39 -15.99
N MET A 36 -1.95 8.23 -15.44
CA MET A 36 -3.33 7.76 -15.39
C MET A 36 -4.10 8.54 -14.32
N VAL A 37 -5.17 9.24 -14.70
CA VAL A 37 -5.95 10.09 -13.77
C VAL A 37 -6.92 9.26 -12.93
N ASP A 38 -7.41 8.14 -13.49
CA ASP A 38 -8.42 7.29 -12.86
C ASP A 38 -7.85 6.25 -11.87
N GLY A 39 -6.53 6.25 -11.64
CA GLY A 39 -5.87 5.32 -10.73
C GLY A 39 -5.75 5.88 -9.31
N VAL A 40 -6.20 5.12 -8.30
CA VAL A 40 -5.94 5.41 -6.87
C VAL A 40 -4.42 5.52 -6.58
N GLN A 41 -3.58 4.99 -7.48
CA GLN A 41 -2.14 5.22 -7.51
C GLN A 41 -1.75 5.91 -8.83
N PRO A 42 -1.08 7.08 -8.78
CA PRO A 42 -0.64 7.78 -9.98
C PRO A 42 0.51 7.01 -10.64
N MET A 43 0.18 6.11 -11.55
CA MET A 43 1.17 5.45 -12.41
C MET A 43 1.66 6.45 -13.45
N THR A 44 2.83 7.04 -13.21
CA THR A 44 3.48 7.98 -14.14
C THR A 44 4.53 7.26 -15.00
N TRP A 45 4.37 7.37 -16.32
CA TRP A 45 5.26 6.79 -17.31
C TRP A 45 6.05 7.91 -17.99
N PHE A 46 7.37 7.79 -18.06
CA PHE A 46 8.20 8.80 -18.72
C PHE A 46 8.72 8.25 -20.05
N TRP A 47 8.74 9.10 -21.07
CA TRP A 47 9.36 8.79 -22.34
C TRP A 47 10.87 8.99 -22.24
N THR A 48 11.65 7.92 -22.49
CA THR A 48 13.12 7.99 -22.48
C THR A 48 13.73 8.13 -23.89
N GLY A 49 12.98 8.66 -24.85
CA GLY A 49 13.42 8.88 -26.24
C GLY A 49 13.30 7.66 -27.16
N SER A 50 13.31 6.45 -26.61
CA SER A 50 13.14 5.19 -27.39
C SER A 50 12.12 4.23 -26.81
N ARG A 51 11.87 4.30 -25.50
CA ARG A 51 10.99 3.39 -24.76
C ARG A 51 10.27 4.15 -23.66
N TRP A 52 9.05 3.73 -23.37
CA TRP A 52 8.33 4.14 -22.15
C TRP A 52 8.94 3.42 -20.95
N ARG A 53 9.31 4.16 -19.90
CA ARG A 53 9.82 3.59 -18.64
C ARG A 53 8.92 4.01 -17.48
N TYR A 54 8.58 3.03 -16.65
CA TYR A 54 7.84 3.24 -15.41
C TYR A 54 8.73 3.95 -14.38
N ASN A 55 8.26 5.07 -13.81
CA ASN A 55 9.01 5.74 -12.75
C ASN A 55 8.75 5.07 -11.39
N ARG A 56 9.53 4.02 -11.09
CA ARG A 56 9.56 3.37 -9.78
C ARG A 56 10.10 4.28 -8.66
N ARG A 57 10.74 5.42 -8.98
CA ARG A 57 11.51 6.20 -8.00
C ARG A 57 10.64 7.05 -7.06
N ALA A 58 9.49 7.53 -7.53
CA ALA A 58 8.49 8.19 -6.68
C ALA A 58 7.79 7.19 -5.75
N ASP A 59 7.52 5.99 -6.25
CA ASP A 59 6.93 4.88 -5.50
C ASP A 59 7.84 4.38 -4.36
N GLY A 60 9.17 4.37 -4.58
CA GLY A 60 10.15 3.90 -3.59
C GLY A 60 10.19 4.69 -2.26
N GLN A 61 9.96 6.00 -2.30
CA GLN A 61 9.96 6.82 -1.07
C GLN A 61 8.65 6.67 -0.29
N VAL A 62 7.52 6.66 -1.00
CA VAL A 62 6.19 6.45 -0.41
C VAL A 62 6.12 5.07 0.23
N THR A 63 6.61 4.03 -0.45
CA THR A 63 6.66 2.67 0.10
C THR A 63 7.54 2.58 1.35
N ALA A 64 8.73 3.21 1.38
CA ALA A 64 9.58 3.20 2.57
C ALA A 64 8.88 3.84 3.79
N VAL A 65 8.18 4.97 3.60
CA VAL A 65 7.40 5.61 4.65
C VAL A 65 6.27 4.71 5.13
N VAL A 66 5.51 4.12 4.20
CA VAL A 66 4.41 3.19 4.53
C VAL A 66 4.91 1.99 5.34
N TRP A 67 6.04 1.38 4.95
CA TRP A 67 6.66 0.28 5.70
C TRP A 67 7.14 0.70 7.09
N SER A 68 7.67 1.91 7.24
CA SER A 68 8.09 2.44 8.55
C SER A 68 6.91 2.63 9.51
N PHE A 69 5.79 3.16 9.02
CA PHE A 69 4.56 3.32 9.81
C PHE A 69 3.94 1.97 10.15
N ALA A 70 3.90 1.05 9.19
CA ALA A 70 3.44 -0.32 9.40
C ALA A 70 4.22 -1.02 10.53
N LEU A 71 5.55 -0.91 10.51
CA LEU A 71 6.41 -1.47 11.54
C LEU A 71 6.20 -0.80 12.90
N ALA A 72 6.05 0.52 12.94
CA ALA A 72 5.76 1.24 14.17
C ALA A 72 4.44 0.79 14.81
N ILE A 73 3.36 0.67 14.02
CA ILE A 73 2.05 0.22 14.50
C ILE A 73 2.10 -1.23 15.00
N ALA A 74 2.85 -2.11 14.30
CA ALA A 74 2.99 -3.50 14.70
C ALA A 74 3.82 -3.68 15.98
N CYS A 75 4.96 -2.99 16.09
CA CYS A 75 5.96 -3.25 17.12
C CYS A 75 5.83 -2.38 18.36
N LEU A 76 5.47 -1.10 18.25
CA LEU A 76 5.41 -0.19 19.41
C LEU A 76 4.53 -0.71 20.56
N PRO A 77 3.31 -1.23 20.31
CA PRO A 77 2.44 -1.72 21.38
C PRO A 77 3.04 -2.92 22.11
N ALA A 78 3.62 -3.86 21.37
CA ALA A 78 4.29 -5.03 21.96
C ALA A 78 5.55 -4.62 22.75
N LEU A 79 6.34 -3.68 22.21
CA LEU A 79 7.52 -3.15 22.89
C LEU A 79 7.16 -2.44 24.19
N LEU A 80 6.08 -1.66 24.23
CA LEU A 80 5.61 -0.99 25.45
C LEU A 80 5.28 -2.01 26.55
N ILE A 81 4.62 -3.12 26.20
CA ILE A 81 4.29 -4.17 27.17
C ILE A 81 5.56 -4.86 27.67
N ILE A 82 6.50 -5.20 26.77
CA ILE A 82 7.77 -5.83 27.14
C ILE A 82 8.59 -4.93 28.07
N VAL A 83 8.73 -3.64 27.72
CA VAL A 83 9.47 -2.65 28.53
C VAL A 83 8.80 -2.49 29.90
N SER A 84 7.47 -2.44 29.94
CA SER A 84 6.73 -2.39 31.20
C SER A 84 7.01 -3.61 32.08
N ASN A 85 7.02 -4.82 31.50
CA ASN A 85 7.31 -6.06 32.23
C ASN A 85 8.76 -6.11 32.74
N TYR A 86 9.70 -5.51 32.01
CA TYR A 86 11.10 -5.42 32.42
C TYR A 86 11.30 -4.40 33.57
N MET A 87 10.63 -3.25 33.50
CA MET A 87 10.71 -2.20 34.53
C MET A 87 9.96 -2.57 35.81
N PHE A 88 8.85 -3.30 35.68
CA PHE A 88 8.00 -3.72 36.79
C PHE A 88 7.84 -5.25 36.77
N PRO A 89 8.89 -5.99 37.16
CA PRO A 89 8.84 -7.45 37.16
C PRO A 89 7.78 -7.94 38.15
N PRO A 90 7.00 -8.95 37.79
CA PRO A 90 5.97 -9.51 38.66
C PRO A 90 6.57 -10.16 39.91
N ILE A 91 5.94 -9.93 41.07
CA ILE A 91 6.37 -10.45 42.38
C ILE A 91 6.27 -11.98 42.44
N ASP A 92 5.35 -12.56 41.67
CA ASP A 92 5.10 -13.98 41.54
C ASP A 92 5.32 -14.45 40.10
N SER A 93 6.25 -15.39 39.91
CA SER A 93 6.62 -15.92 38.59
C SER A 93 5.52 -16.74 37.91
N ASN A 94 4.47 -17.13 38.65
CA ASN A 94 3.49 -18.10 38.20
C ASN A 94 2.27 -17.48 37.49
N GLY A 95 1.74 -16.33 37.96
CA GLY A 95 0.49 -15.75 37.44
C GLY A 95 0.71 -14.56 36.50
N LEU A 96 1.32 -13.50 37.04
CA LEU A 96 1.46 -12.23 36.32
C LEU A 96 2.45 -12.29 35.15
N ASN A 97 3.51 -13.12 35.25
CA ASN A 97 4.47 -13.27 34.16
C ASN A 97 3.84 -13.95 32.93
N GLN A 98 3.00 -14.97 33.13
CA GLN A 98 2.28 -15.61 32.03
C GLN A 98 1.27 -14.67 31.39
N PHE A 99 0.57 -13.87 32.20
CA PHE A 99 -0.35 -12.86 31.71
C PHE A 99 0.34 -11.84 30.79
N SER A 100 1.49 -11.28 31.21
CA SER A 100 2.22 -10.30 30.40
C SER A 100 2.71 -10.88 29.06
N ILE A 101 3.20 -12.13 29.05
CA ILE A 101 3.67 -12.79 27.82
C ILE A 101 2.51 -13.05 26.86
N VAL A 102 1.42 -13.64 27.37
CA VAL A 102 0.22 -13.92 26.56
C VAL A 102 -0.36 -12.62 26.00
N TRP A 103 -0.43 -11.58 26.81
CA TRP A 103 -0.94 -10.27 26.39
C TRP A 103 -0.05 -9.61 25.33
N THR A 104 1.28 -9.75 25.45
CA THR A 104 2.24 -9.27 24.44
C THR A 104 2.00 -9.95 23.09
N LEU A 105 1.83 -11.28 23.09
CA LEU A 105 1.59 -12.06 21.86
C LEU A 105 0.25 -11.67 21.21
N ILE A 106 -0.83 -11.57 21.99
CA ILE A 106 -2.14 -11.14 21.48
C ILE A 106 -2.04 -9.74 20.87
N THR A 107 -1.36 -8.82 21.57
CA THR A 107 -1.18 -7.44 21.09
C THR A 107 -0.41 -7.41 19.78
N LEU A 108 0.68 -8.16 19.68
CA LEU A 108 1.48 -8.26 18.45
C LEU A 108 0.65 -8.82 17.29
N LEU A 109 -0.09 -9.91 17.52
CA LEU A 109 -0.93 -10.55 16.49
C LEU A 109 -2.07 -9.63 16.03
N ALA A 110 -2.72 -8.92 16.96
CA ALA A 110 -3.78 -7.99 16.65
C ALA A 110 -3.26 -6.80 15.81
N HIS A 111 -2.11 -6.23 16.17
CA HIS A 111 -1.56 -5.13 15.38
C HIS A 111 -1.00 -5.61 14.05
N ALA A 112 -0.38 -6.79 14.00
CA ALA A 112 0.07 -7.39 12.75
C ALA A 112 -1.09 -7.67 11.78
N SER A 113 -2.26 -8.09 12.28
CA SER A 113 -3.44 -8.30 11.41
C SER A 113 -3.98 -6.99 10.85
N ILE A 114 -4.03 -5.92 11.66
CA ILE A 114 -4.41 -4.57 11.21
C ILE A 114 -3.45 -4.07 10.12
N VAL A 115 -2.15 -4.19 10.37
CA VAL A 115 -1.12 -3.79 9.41
C VAL A 115 -1.20 -4.61 8.13
N MET A 116 -1.38 -5.93 8.24
CA MET A 116 -1.54 -6.81 7.08
C MET A 116 -2.78 -6.44 6.26
N TRP A 117 -3.88 -6.10 6.92
CA TRP A 117 -5.09 -5.63 6.24
C TRP A 117 -4.87 -4.28 5.53
N LEU A 118 -4.23 -3.32 6.19
CA LEU A 118 -3.89 -2.02 5.58
C LEU A 118 -2.97 -2.17 4.38
N ILE A 119 -1.96 -3.04 4.45
CA ILE A 119 -1.05 -3.34 3.33
C ILE A 119 -1.83 -3.99 2.18
N ALA A 120 -2.74 -4.93 2.47
CA ALA A 120 -3.56 -5.58 1.45
C ALA A 120 -4.47 -4.58 0.72
N GLU A 121 -5.06 -3.62 1.43
CA GLU A 121 -5.86 -2.54 0.84
C GLU A 121 -4.97 -1.53 0.08
N HIS A 122 -3.79 -1.19 0.61
CA HIS A 122 -2.87 -0.26 -0.06
C HIS A 122 -2.31 -0.82 -1.37
N TYR A 123 -1.92 -2.10 -1.40
CA TYR A 123 -1.36 -2.75 -2.58
C TYR A 123 -2.41 -3.42 -3.49
N GLN A 124 -3.70 -3.39 -3.12
CA GLN A 124 -4.82 -3.98 -3.88
C GLN A 124 -4.48 -5.38 -4.40
N TRP A 125 -4.02 -6.27 -3.52
CA TRP A 125 -3.58 -7.60 -3.94
C TRP A 125 -4.70 -8.36 -4.69
N PRO A 126 -4.41 -8.99 -5.84
CA PRO A 126 -5.44 -9.51 -6.75
C PRO A 126 -6.34 -10.58 -6.11
N TRP A 127 -5.81 -11.38 -5.18
CA TRP A 127 -6.59 -12.35 -4.42
C TRP A 127 -7.51 -11.69 -3.36
N TYR A 128 -7.09 -10.56 -2.77
CA TYR A 128 -7.87 -9.84 -1.76
C TYR A 128 -9.08 -9.14 -2.41
N VAL A 129 -8.86 -8.48 -3.55
CA VAL A 129 -9.91 -7.81 -4.31
C VAL A 129 -10.96 -8.82 -4.81
N THR A 130 -10.52 -9.95 -5.34
CA THR A 130 -11.44 -11.02 -5.80
C THR A 130 -12.24 -11.64 -4.66
N ALA A 131 -11.62 -11.86 -3.49
CA ALA A 131 -12.34 -12.33 -2.31
C ALA A 131 -13.39 -11.32 -1.82
N LYS A 132 -13.04 -10.02 -1.77
CA LYS A 132 -13.92 -8.92 -1.36
C LYS A 132 -15.17 -8.83 -2.26
N ILE A 133 -15.00 -8.92 -3.58
CA ILE A 133 -16.10 -8.90 -4.56
C ILE A 133 -17.02 -10.12 -4.40
N LYS A 134 -16.46 -11.29 -4.10
CA LYS A 134 -17.24 -12.52 -3.94
C LYS A 134 -18.05 -12.54 -2.63
N LEU A 135 -17.55 -11.89 -1.58
CA LEU A 135 -18.25 -11.72 -0.29
C LEU A 135 -19.31 -10.62 -0.31
N SER A 136 -19.21 -9.65 -1.22
CA SER A 136 -20.17 -8.54 -1.34
C SER A 136 -21.37 -8.85 -2.25
N ARG A 137 -21.52 -10.09 -2.72
CA ARG A 137 -22.60 -10.55 -3.60
C ARG A 137 -23.43 -11.61 -2.89
#